data_AF-A0A1R3TAR1-F1
#
_entry.id   AF-A0A1R3TAR1-F1
#
_cell.length_a   1.000
_cell.length_b   1.000
_cell.length_c   1.000
_cell.angle_alpha   90.00
_cell.angle_beta   90.00
_cell.angle_gamma   90.00
#
_symmetry.space_group_name_H-M   'P 1'
#
loop_
_entity.id
_entity.type
_entity.pdbx_description
1 polymer ?
#
loop_
_entity_poly.entity_id
_entity_poly.type
_entity_poly.pdbx_seq_one_letter_code
_entity_poly.pdbx_strand_id
1 'polypeptide(L)'
;MKSRWDKFLDFLAVWVQPILAFIVLVSGAIMSFDYKKMRADFPRWPGLFDVLESNRIFWTFLISAVFSLILGLYLARREKTLVKLKTEIQKQQDEKGEIGNNIIILFDGLLLNLSRKLDVPRGANFRISLYVHDPDKGRFIPCGRYSPDPTVSNPGRTSYPDNEGCIAEGWKREWHFDNSIPASGTARRNYNQKHYGISEDANAEIRMLSCLYAVRRLDNVLGTPVAVLVVEAMDSNQFQQDVIRGKLDDVADDFARMVHNLKSYIPNPASAAESGL
;
A
#
# COMPACT_ATOMS: atom_id res chain seq x y z
N MET A 1 -10.68 -6.17 14.26
CA MET A 1 -11.21 -6.42 15.62
C MET A 1 -11.25 -7.92 15.88
N LYS A 2 -10.45 -8.46 16.81
CA LYS A 2 -10.55 -9.88 17.21
C LYS A 2 -11.91 -10.12 17.88
N SER A 3 -12.62 -11.18 17.50
CA SER A 3 -13.88 -11.58 18.14
C SER A 3 -13.65 -11.82 19.63
N ARG A 4 -14.66 -11.56 20.47
CA ARG A 4 -14.63 -11.95 21.90
C ARG A 4 -14.32 -13.43 22.07
N TRP A 5 -14.74 -14.26 21.13
CA TRP A 5 -14.46 -15.69 21.08
C TRP A 5 -12.97 -15.99 20.81
N ASP A 6 -12.32 -15.24 19.93
CA ASP A 6 -10.90 -15.44 19.62
C ASP A 6 -10.01 -15.09 20.82
N LYS A 7 -10.36 -14.04 21.57
CA LYS A 7 -9.64 -13.65 22.79
C LYS A 7 -9.76 -14.72 23.88
N PHE A 8 -10.94 -15.34 23.99
CA PHE A 8 -11.18 -16.43 24.93
C PHE A 8 -10.39 -17.68 24.54
N LEU A 9 -10.36 -18.04 23.26
CA LEU A 9 -9.56 -19.17 22.76
C LEU A 9 -8.06 -18.94 22.90
N ASP A 10 -7.57 -17.72 22.64
CA ASP A 10 -6.17 -17.35 22.85
C ASP A 10 -5.80 -17.45 24.35
N PHE A 11 -6.71 -17.05 25.26
CA PHE A 11 -6.52 -17.24 26.70
C PHE A 11 -6.44 -18.72 27.09
N LEU A 12 -7.33 -19.57 26.55
CA LEU A 12 -7.29 -21.02 26.79
C LEU A 12 -5.99 -21.66 26.29
N ALA A 13 -5.52 -21.26 25.10
CA ALA A 13 -4.27 -21.78 24.54
C ALA A 13 -3.03 -21.38 25.35
N VAL A 14 -2.96 -20.12 25.80
CA VAL A 14 -1.78 -19.59 26.50
C VAL A 14 -1.74 -20.01 27.97
N TRP A 15 -2.88 -20.05 28.66
CA TRP A 15 -2.91 -20.25 30.10
C TRP A 15 -3.42 -21.64 30.51
N VAL A 16 -4.41 -22.20 29.80
CA VAL A 16 -5.05 -23.45 30.23
C VAL A 16 -4.33 -24.67 29.66
N GLN A 17 -3.91 -24.63 28.40
CA GLN A 17 -3.24 -25.76 27.76
C GLN A 17 -1.91 -26.17 28.44
N PRO A 18 -1.02 -25.26 28.87
CA PRO A 18 0.22 -25.64 29.56
C PRO A 18 -0.06 -26.29 30.93
N ILE A 19 -1.07 -25.81 31.64
CA ILE A 19 -1.49 -26.37 32.93
C ILE A 19 -2.01 -27.79 32.74
N LEU A 20 -2.88 -28.01 31.75
CA LEU A 20 -3.40 -29.35 31.47
C LEU A 20 -2.30 -30.29 30.98
N ALA A 21 -1.38 -29.83 30.14
CA ALA A 21 -0.23 -30.62 29.70
C ALA A 21 0.68 -31.02 30.88
N PHE A 22 0.91 -30.10 31.82
CA PHE A 22 1.65 -30.37 33.05
C PHE A 22 0.94 -31.41 33.92
N ILE A 23 -0.38 -31.29 34.09
CA ILE A 23 -1.20 -32.27 34.83
C ILE A 23 -1.08 -33.66 34.18
N VAL A 24 -1.19 -33.75 32.86
CA VAL A 24 -1.04 -35.02 32.12
C VAL A 24 0.37 -35.60 32.31
N LEU A 25 1.42 -34.77 32.21
CA LEU A 25 2.82 -35.19 32.40
C LEU A 25 3.07 -35.77 33.80
N VAL A 26 2.55 -35.10 34.84
CA VAL A 26 2.75 -35.52 36.23
C VAL A 26 1.84 -36.70 36.60
N SER A 27 0.67 -36.83 35.96
CA SER A 27 -0.30 -37.90 36.24
C SER A 27 0.27 -39.30 36.04
N GLY A 28 1.13 -39.51 35.04
CA GLY A 28 1.76 -40.81 34.78
C GLY A 28 2.73 -41.23 35.88
N ALA A 29 3.52 -40.28 36.40
CA ALA A 29 4.44 -40.53 37.51
C ALA A 29 3.66 -40.83 38.80
N ILE A 30 2.62 -40.03 39.08
CA ILE A 30 1.72 -40.24 40.23
C ILE A 30 1.06 -41.62 40.14
N MET A 31 0.45 -41.98 39.01
CA MET A 31 -0.24 -43.28 38.87
C MET A 31 0.67 -44.51 39.01
N SER A 32 1.99 -44.35 38.83
CA SER A 32 2.95 -45.46 38.88
C SER A 32 3.39 -45.88 40.29
N PHE A 33 3.06 -45.07 41.32
CA PHE A 33 3.47 -45.35 42.70
C PHE A 33 2.52 -46.30 43.43
N ASP A 34 3.09 -47.21 44.22
CA ASP A 34 2.33 -48.06 45.15
C ASP A 34 2.02 -47.29 46.43
N TYR A 35 0.84 -46.66 46.44
CA TYR A 35 0.35 -45.83 47.54
C TYR A 35 0.12 -46.59 48.85
N LYS A 36 -0.10 -47.91 48.78
CA LYS A 36 -0.25 -48.74 49.99
C LYS A 36 1.05 -48.86 50.75
N LYS A 37 2.17 -48.99 50.02
CA LYS A 37 3.51 -49.04 50.62
C LYS A 37 3.92 -47.67 51.19
N MET A 38 3.67 -46.59 50.47
CA MET A 38 3.99 -45.23 50.96
C MET A 38 3.16 -44.79 52.16
N ARG A 39 1.90 -45.22 52.27
CA ARG A 39 1.05 -44.97 53.43
C ARG A 39 1.63 -45.60 54.71
N ALA A 40 2.29 -46.74 54.60
CA ALA A 40 2.95 -47.40 55.72
C ALA A 40 4.19 -46.63 56.19
N ASP A 41 4.95 -46.03 55.27
CA ASP A 41 6.18 -45.29 55.56
C ASP A 41 5.90 -43.85 56.09
N PHE A 42 4.76 -43.25 55.73
CA PHE A 42 4.38 -41.87 56.11
C PHE A 42 2.97 -41.77 56.73
N PRO A 43 2.75 -42.30 57.96
CA PRO A 43 1.44 -42.40 58.59
C PRO A 43 0.81 -41.07 59.04
N ARG A 44 1.55 -39.95 58.99
CA ARG A 44 1.05 -38.62 59.42
C ARG A 44 0.11 -37.95 58.40
N TRP A 45 -0.06 -38.52 57.19
CA TRP A 45 -0.76 -37.89 56.06
C TRP A 45 -1.89 -38.79 55.46
N PRO A 46 -2.79 -39.38 56.26
CA PRO A 46 -3.75 -40.38 55.76
C PRO A 46 -4.72 -39.83 54.69
N GLY A 47 -5.22 -38.59 54.87
CA GLY A 47 -6.17 -37.98 53.93
C GLY A 47 -5.60 -37.66 52.54
N LEU A 48 -4.27 -37.53 52.40
CA LEU A 48 -3.63 -37.32 51.10
C LEU A 48 -3.65 -38.60 50.25
N PHE A 49 -3.35 -39.74 50.87
CA PHE A 49 -3.33 -41.04 50.19
C PHE A 49 -4.74 -41.54 49.82
N ASP A 50 -5.76 -41.23 50.64
CA ASP A 50 -7.16 -41.55 50.33
C ASP A 50 -7.69 -40.78 49.11
N VAL A 51 -7.22 -39.55 48.92
CA VAL A 51 -7.53 -38.73 47.75
C VAL A 51 -6.83 -39.29 46.51
N LEU A 52 -5.55 -39.68 46.62
CA LEU A 52 -4.75 -40.26 45.54
C LEU A 52 -5.22 -41.64 45.07
N GLU A 53 -5.74 -42.49 45.97
CA GLU A 53 -6.37 -43.77 45.62
C GLU A 53 -7.81 -43.62 45.11
N SER A 54 -8.39 -42.41 45.14
CA SER A 54 -9.75 -42.18 44.70
C SER A 54 -9.90 -42.37 43.19
N ASN A 55 -10.87 -43.20 42.77
CA ASN A 55 -11.28 -43.36 41.37
C ASN A 55 -11.58 -42.00 40.68
N ARG A 56 -11.96 -40.97 41.45
CA ARG A 56 -12.22 -39.63 40.93
C ARG A 56 -11.00 -38.97 40.30
N ILE A 57 -9.79 -39.19 40.83
CA ILE A 57 -8.56 -38.60 40.30
C ILE A 57 -8.23 -39.17 38.93
N PHE A 58 -8.39 -40.49 38.76
CA PHE A 58 -8.23 -41.15 37.47
C PHE A 58 -9.12 -40.52 36.39
N TRP A 59 -10.41 -40.32 36.69
CA TRP A 59 -11.33 -39.66 35.75
C TRP A 59 -10.97 -38.21 35.48
N THR A 60 -10.46 -37.44 36.47
CA THR A 60 -10.01 -36.06 36.22
C THR A 60 -8.82 -35.99 35.27
N PHE A 61 -7.86 -36.90 35.38
CA PHE A 61 -6.71 -36.97 34.46
C PHE A 61 -7.13 -37.43 33.06
N LEU A 62 -8.07 -38.37 32.97
CA LEU A 62 -8.59 -38.82 31.68
C LEU A 62 -9.32 -37.69 30.95
N ILE A 63 -10.16 -36.93 31.66
CA ILE A 63 -10.90 -35.78 31.09
C ILE A 63 -9.92 -34.67 30.69
N SER A 64 -8.89 -34.38 31.50
CA SER A 64 -7.90 -33.36 31.15
C SER A 64 -7.11 -33.73 29.90
N ALA A 65 -6.72 -34.99 29.75
CA ALA A 65 -6.01 -35.49 28.57
C ALA A 65 -6.85 -35.39 27.29
N VAL A 66 -8.14 -35.78 27.35
CA VAL A 66 -9.06 -35.67 26.21
C VAL A 66 -9.29 -34.21 25.83
N PHE A 67 -9.49 -33.34 26.81
CA PHE A 67 -9.68 -31.91 26.55
C PHE A 67 -8.44 -31.26 25.94
N SER A 68 -7.24 -31.59 26.43
CA SER A 68 -5.97 -31.15 25.84
C SER A 68 -5.81 -31.61 24.40
N LEU A 69 -6.18 -32.85 24.09
CA LEU A 69 -6.12 -33.39 22.72
C LEU A 69 -7.06 -32.63 21.78
N ILE A 70 -8.31 -32.41 22.19
CA ILE A 70 -9.31 -31.68 21.41
C ILE A 70 -8.85 -30.23 21.16
N LEU A 71 -8.38 -29.55 22.21
CA LEU A 71 -7.89 -28.18 22.11
C LEU A 71 -6.66 -28.09 21.19
N GLY A 72 -5.71 -29.03 21.31
CA GLY A 72 -4.54 -29.11 20.46
C GLY A 72 -4.88 -29.33 18.98
N LEU A 73 -5.81 -30.24 18.69
CA LEU A 73 -6.29 -30.49 17.31
C LEU A 73 -6.99 -29.26 16.72
N TYR A 74 -7.78 -28.56 17.52
CA TYR A 74 -8.46 -27.34 17.10
C TYR A 74 -7.46 -26.21 16.80
N LEU A 75 -6.48 -25.99 17.68
CA LEU A 75 -5.44 -24.98 17.48
C LEU A 75 -4.60 -25.28 16.24
N ALA A 76 -4.21 -26.55 16.03
CA ALA A 76 -3.47 -26.97 14.84
C ALA A 76 -4.26 -26.72 13.53
N ARG A 77 -5.57 -26.96 13.52
CA ARG A 77 -6.43 -26.64 12.35
C ARG A 77 -6.55 -25.13 12.13
N ARG A 78 -6.70 -24.36 13.20
CA ARG A 78 -6.78 -22.89 13.14
C ARG A 78 -5.49 -22.31 12.61
N GLU A 79 -4.33 -22.77 13.08
CA GLU A 79 -3.02 -22.32 12.62
C GLU A 79 -2.83 -22.57 11.12
N LYS A 80 -3.15 -23.78 10.63
CA LYS A 80 -3.11 -24.09 9.19
C LYS A 80 -4.01 -23.16 8.37
N THR A 81 -5.21 -22.86 8.89
CA THR A 81 -6.16 -21.97 8.22
C THR A 81 -5.65 -20.53 8.20
N LEU A 82 -5.08 -20.05 9.30
CA LEU A 82 -4.48 -18.71 9.39
C LEU A 82 -3.27 -18.57 8.49
N VAL A 83 -2.40 -19.57 8.44
CA VAL A 83 -1.25 -19.59 7.52
C VAL A 83 -1.73 -19.52 6.09
N LYS A 84 -2.67 -20.38 5.69
CA LYS A 84 -3.22 -20.38 4.32
C LYS A 84 -3.84 -19.03 3.95
N LEU A 85 -4.61 -18.43 4.85
CA LEU A 85 -5.24 -17.14 4.61
C LEU A 85 -4.21 -16.00 4.50
N LYS A 86 -3.16 -16.00 5.33
CA LYS A 86 -2.06 -15.05 5.23
C LYS A 86 -1.29 -15.20 3.91
N THR A 87 -1.00 -16.43 3.50
CA THR A 87 -0.33 -16.71 2.22
C THR A 87 -1.18 -16.24 1.05
N GLU A 88 -2.49 -16.47 1.07
CA GLU A 88 -3.40 -16.02 0.02
C GLU A 88 -3.48 -14.49 -0.06
N ILE A 89 -3.56 -13.81 1.09
CA ILE A 89 -3.52 -12.34 1.14
C ILE A 89 -2.20 -11.81 0.58
N GLN A 90 -1.06 -12.39 0.99
CA GLN A 90 0.25 -11.99 0.50
C GLN A 90 0.34 -12.17 -1.02
N LYS A 91 -0.06 -13.35 -1.53
CA LYS A 91 -0.05 -13.65 -2.96
C LYS A 91 -0.90 -12.66 -3.76
N GLN A 92 -2.11 -12.34 -3.27
CA GLN A 92 -2.96 -11.34 -3.92
C GLN A 92 -2.38 -9.93 -3.87
N GLN A 93 -1.63 -9.58 -2.82
CA GLN A 93 -0.91 -8.31 -2.74
C GLN A 93 0.24 -8.26 -3.73
N ASP A 94 1.02 -9.33 -3.83
CA ASP A 94 2.15 -9.44 -4.77
C ASP A 94 1.66 -9.36 -6.22
N GLU A 95 0.61 -10.11 -6.58
CA GLU A 95 -0.01 -10.06 -7.92
C GLU A 95 -0.53 -8.66 -8.26
N LYS A 96 -1.17 -7.96 -7.31
CA LYS A 96 -1.60 -6.57 -7.50
C LYS A 96 -0.40 -5.63 -7.71
N GLY A 97 0.68 -5.85 -6.97
CA GLY A 97 1.93 -5.09 -7.12
C GLY A 97 2.55 -5.25 -8.50
N GLU A 98 2.64 -6.48 -9.00
CA GLU A 98 3.15 -6.78 -10.33
C GLU A 98 2.31 -6.14 -11.44
N ILE A 99 0.98 -6.28 -11.35
CA ILE A 99 0.06 -5.64 -12.30
C ILE A 99 0.25 -4.12 -12.29
N GLY A 100 0.33 -3.51 -11.11
CA GLY A 100 0.53 -2.07 -10.97
C GLY A 100 1.86 -1.61 -11.60
N ASN A 101 2.94 -2.35 -11.39
CA ASN A 101 4.24 -2.05 -11.99
C ASN A 101 4.20 -2.17 -13.53
N ASN A 102 3.55 -3.21 -14.06
CA ASN A 102 3.39 -3.39 -15.50
C ASN A 102 2.61 -2.23 -16.15
N ILE A 103 1.63 -1.66 -15.45
CA ILE A 103 0.88 -0.49 -15.91
C ILE A 103 1.76 0.77 -15.95
N ILE A 104 2.61 0.98 -14.94
CA ILE A 104 3.56 2.10 -14.93
C ILE A 104 4.52 1.98 -16.13
N ILE A 105 5.09 0.79 -16.36
CA ILE A 105 5.97 0.53 -17.50
C ILE A 105 5.25 0.81 -18.84
N LEU A 106 3.98 0.41 -18.94
CA LEU A 106 3.16 0.68 -20.12
C LEU A 106 2.95 2.19 -20.33
N PHE A 107 2.61 2.94 -19.28
CA PHE A 107 2.49 4.40 -19.37
C PHE A 107 3.80 5.07 -19.73
N ASP A 108 4.93 4.66 -19.15
CA ASP A 108 6.25 5.19 -19.49
C ASP A 108 6.59 4.95 -20.96
N GLY A 109 6.26 3.77 -21.50
CA GLY A 109 6.41 3.46 -22.92
C GLY A 109 5.56 4.35 -23.83
N LEU A 110 4.33 4.67 -23.42
CA LEU A 110 3.44 5.59 -24.16
C LEU A 110 3.96 7.02 -24.12
N LEU A 111 4.45 7.47 -22.97
CA LEU A 111 5.05 8.80 -22.81
C LEU A 111 6.35 8.92 -23.61
N LEU A 112 7.15 7.85 -23.70
CA LEU A 112 8.31 7.77 -24.60
C LEU A 112 7.87 7.95 -26.06
N ASN A 113 6.79 7.28 -26.50
CA ASN A 113 6.29 7.44 -27.86
C ASN A 113 5.75 8.86 -28.12
N LEU A 114 5.07 9.46 -27.14
CA LEU A 114 4.66 10.87 -27.23
C LEU A 114 5.87 11.79 -27.36
N SER A 115 6.94 11.56 -26.60
CA SER A 115 8.15 12.38 -26.66
C SER A 115 8.79 12.40 -28.05
N ARG A 116 8.73 11.27 -28.78
CA ARG A 116 9.18 11.18 -30.18
C ARG A 116 8.29 11.99 -31.13
N LYS A 117 6.99 12.13 -30.83
CA LYS A 117 6.05 12.94 -31.61
C LYS A 117 6.18 14.44 -31.36
N LEU A 118 6.76 14.85 -30.23
CA LEU A 118 7.00 16.25 -29.87
C LEU A 118 8.16 16.89 -30.67
N ASP A 119 8.92 16.09 -31.44
CA ASP A 119 10.00 16.55 -32.33
C ASP A 119 11.02 17.47 -31.64
N VAL A 120 11.40 17.08 -30.41
CA VAL A 120 12.26 17.91 -29.55
C VAL A 120 13.73 17.76 -29.95
N PRO A 121 14.52 18.85 -30.00
CA PRO A 121 15.95 18.77 -30.27
C PRO A 121 16.69 17.82 -29.32
N ARG A 122 17.76 17.18 -29.83
CA ARG A 122 18.64 16.35 -28.98
C ARG A 122 19.24 17.19 -27.86
N GLY A 123 19.19 16.68 -26.63
CA GLY A 123 19.69 17.37 -25.43
C GLY A 123 18.69 18.30 -24.77
N ALA A 124 17.44 18.36 -25.24
CA ALA A 124 16.38 19.10 -24.56
C ALA A 124 16.05 18.50 -23.18
N ASN A 125 16.03 19.36 -22.16
CA ASN A 125 15.69 19.00 -20.79
C ASN A 125 14.20 19.26 -20.54
N PHE A 126 13.39 18.26 -20.89
CA PHE A 126 11.96 18.27 -20.65
C PHE A 126 11.51 16.97 -20.00
N ARG A 127 10.32 16.99 -19.42
CA ARG A 127 9.68 15.86 -18.78
C ARG A 127 8.22 15.80 -19.19
N ILE A 128 7.72 14.60 -19.41
CA ILE A 128 6.30 14.32 -19.59
C ILE A 128 5.85 13.48 -18.41
N SER A 129 4.77 13.87 -17.74
CA SER A 129 4.18 13.13 -16.63
C SER A 129 2.69 12.93 -16.85
N LEU A 130 2.21 11.73 -16.55
CA LEU A 130 0.79 11.39 -16.52
C LEU A 130 0.34 11.30 -15.06
N TYR A 131 -0.70 12.05 -14.71
CA TYR A 131 -1.31 11.98 -13.38
C TYR A 131 -2.77 11.58 -13.47
N VAL A 132 -3.17 10.58 -12.70
CA VAL A 132 -4.55 10.11 -12.64
C VAL A 132 -5.25 10.70 -11.42
N HIS A 133 -6.49 11.15 -11.60
CA HIS A 133 -7.26 11.76 -10.54
C HIS A 133 -7.93 10.70 -9.65
N ASP A 134 -7.70 10.81 -8.35
CA ASP A 134 -8.36 10.05 -7.28
C ASP A 134 -9.48 10.93 -6.69
N PRO A 135 -10.73 10.80 -7.17
CA PRO A 135 -11.83 11.67 -6.78
C PRO A 135 -12.22 11.49 -5.30
N ASP A 136 -11.98 10.31 -4.73
CA ASP A 136 -12.36 10.00 -3.34
C ASP A 136 -11.47 10.77 -2.36
N LYS A 137 -10.24 11.09 -2.76
CA LYS A 137 -9.23 11.77 -1.94
C LYS A 137 -8.86 13.18 -2.42
N GLY A 138 -9.48 13.66 -3.51
CA GLY A 138 -9.22 15.00 -4.06
C GLY A 138 -7.75 15.21 -4.43
N ARG A 139 -7.12 14.22 -5.08
CA ARG A 139 -5.68 14.26 -5.38
C ARG A 139 -5.32 13.61 -6.70
N PHE A 140 -4.16 13.97 -7.22
CA PHE A 140 -3.54 13.41 -8.41
C PHE A 140 -2.43 12.44 -8.03
N ILE A 141 -2.43 11.26 -8.65
CA ILE A 141 -1.46 10.19 -8.46
C ILE A 141 -0.56 10.12 -9.71
N PRO A 142 0.77 10.24 -9.59
CA PRO A 142 1.66 10.03 -10.72
C PRO A 142 1.62 8.57 -11.15
N CYS A 143 1.34 8.33 -12.44
CA CYS A 143 1.18 6.97 -12.99
C CYS A 143 2.16 6.66 -14.13
N GLY A 144 2.82 7.68 -14.68
CA GLY A 144 3.88 7.50 -15.66
C GLY A 144 4.71 8.77 -15.77
N ARG A 145 5.98 8.61 -16.11
CA ARG A 145 6.93 9.70 -16.29
C ARG A 145 7.99 9.33 -17.32
N TYR A 146 8.22 10.24 -18.24
CA TYR A 146 9.31 10.17 -19.20
C TYR A 146 10.16 11.44 -19.16
N SER A 147 11.48 11.29 -19.19
CA SER A 147 12.43 12.38 -19.38
C SER A 147 13.65 11.87 -20.16
N PRO A 148 14.22 12.63 -21.11
CA PRO A 148 15.50 12.31 -21.73
C PRO A 148 16.66 12.32 -20.71
N ASP A 149 16.56 13.15 -19.67
CA ASP A 149 17.52 13.20 -18.57
C ASP A 149 17.12 12.19 -17.48
N PRO A 150 17.96 11.17 -17.19
CA PRO A 150 17.67 10.15 -16.19
C PRO A 150 17.62 10.71 -14.75
N THR A 151 18.26 11.84 -14.46
CA THR A 151 18.30 12.40 -13.10
C THR A 151 16.93 12.94 -12.65
N VAL A 152 16.09 13.35 -13.60
CA VAL A 152 14.73 13.89 -13.34
C VAL A 152 13.62 12.91 -13.73
N SER A 153 13.97 11.68 -14.13
CA SER A 153 13.04 10.61 -14.47
C SER A 153 12.35 10.01 -13.23
N ASN A 154 12.99 10.08 -12.06
CA ASN A 154 12.46 9.47 -10.84
C ASN A 154 11.22 10.21 -10.29
N PRO A 155 10.22 9.50 -9.75
CA PRO A 155 9.10 10.09 -9.04
C PRO A 155 9.58 10.95 -7.85
N GLY A 156 8.96 12.11 -7.67
CA GLY A 156 9.25 13.00 -6.53
C GLY A 156 8.22 12.79 -5.43
N ARG A 157 7.09 13.49 -5.54
CA ARG A 157 5.94 13.36 -4.65
C ARG A 157 5.07 12.18 -5.04
N THR A 158 4.46 11.53 -4.06
CA THR A 158 3.54 10.38 -4.24
C THR A 158 2.12 10.80 -4.63
N SER A 159 1.74 12.05 -4.36
CA SER A 159 0.49 12.65 -4.81
C SER A 159 0.54 14.18 -4.77
N TYR A 160 -0.41 14.81 -5.47
CA TYR A 160 -0.57 16.26 -5.55
C TYR A 160 -2.03 16.63 -5.25
N PRO A 161 -2.30 17.63 -4.41
CA PRO A 161 -3.67 18.12 -4.18
C PRO A 161 -4.35 18.62 -5.45
N ASP A 162 -5.68 18.58 -5.49
CA ASP A 162 -6.49 19.08 -6.61
C ASP A 162 -6.47 20.61 -6.78
N ASN A 163 -5.98 21.32 -5.78
CA ASN A 163 -5.99 22.78 -5.68
C ASN A 163 -4.59 23.43 -5.80
N GLU A 164 -3.53 22.66 -6.03
CA GLU A 164 -2.15 23.16 -6.12
C GLU A 164 -1.47 22.86 -7.46
N GLY A 165 -0.57 23.75 -7.88
CA GLY A 165 0.31 23.52 -9.03
C GLY A 165 -0.31 23.85 -10.39
N CYS A 166 0.51 23.75 -11.43
CA CYS A 166 0.05 23.85 -12.82
C CYS A 166 -0.96 22.75 -13.19
N ILE A 167 -0.90 21.60 -12.51
CA ILE A 167 -1.83 20.48 -12.65
C ILE A 167 -3.27 20.92 -12.33
N ALA A 168 -3.47 21.63 -11.22
CA ALA A 168 -4.78 22.13 -10.82
C ALA A 168 -5.35 23.13 -11.86
N GLU A 169 -4.51 23.98 -12.44
CA GLU A 169 -4.94 24.92 -13.47
C GLU A 169 -5.37 24.21 -14.76
N GLY A 170 -4.58 23.24 -15.24
CA GLY A 170 -4.94 22.42 -16.40
C GLY A 170 -6.19 21.58 -16.16
N TRP A 171 -6.39 21.08 -14.95
CA TRP A 171 -7.61 20.35 -14.56
C TRP A 171 -8.87 21.22 -14.60
N LYS A 172 -8.80 22.45 -14.08
CA LYS A 172 -9.94 23.38 -14.07
C LYS A 172 -10.29 23.90 -15.47
N ARG A 173 -9.27 24.19 -16.28
CA ARG A 173 -9.43 24.94 -17.55
C ARG A 173 -9.33 24.07 -18.80
N GLU A 174 -9.19 22.76 -18.67
CA GLU A 174 -8.92 21.79 -19.75
C GLU A 174 -7.53 21.89 -20.39
N TRP A 175 -7.01 23.12 -20.47
CA TRP A 175 -5.73 23.46 -21.04
C TRP A 175 -5.07 24.55 -20.19
N HIS A 176 -3.77 24.38 -19.91
CA HIS A 176 -2.95 25.41 -19.27
C HIS A 176 -1.57 25.44 -19.92
N PHE A 177 -1.09 26.63 -20.24
CA PHE A 177 0.27 26.85 -20.75
C PHE A 177 0.87 28.04 -19.99
N ASP A 178 2.10 27.87 -19.50
CA ASP A 178 2.84 28.93 -18.84
C ASP A 178 4.33 28.76 -19.10
N ASN A 179 4.95 29.75 -19.71
CA ASN A 179 6.38 29.82 -19.97
C ASN A 179 7.05 31.04 -19.30
N SER A 180 6.36 31.69 -18.36
CA SER A 180 6.82 32.91 -17.68
C SER A 180 7.45 32.63 -16.31
N ILE A 181 7.63 31.35 -15.97
CA ILE A 181 8.11 30.92 -14.66
C ILE A 181 9.61 31.22 -14.54
N PRO A 182 10.05 31.95 -13.50
CA PRO A 182 11.46 32.22 -13.30
C PRO A 182 12.28 30.94 -13.08
N ALA A 183 13.50 30.91 -13.62
CA ALA A 183 14.37 29.73 -13.56
C ALA A 183 14.75 29.31 -12.13
N SER A 184 14.99 30.25 -11.22
CA SER A 184 15.43 29.92 -9.86
C SER A 184 15.21 31.04 -8.85
N GLY A 185 15.45 30.73 -7.57
CA GLY A 185 15.55 31.72 -6.49
C GLY A 185 14.21 32.23 -5.97
N THR A 186 14.25 33.38 -5.30
CA THR A 186 13.07 33.98 -4.63
C THR A 186 11.97 34.36 -5.61
N ALA A 187 12.34 34.85 -6.80
CA ALA A 187 11.37 35.18 -7.84
C ALA A 187 10.51 33.96 -8.23
N ARG A 188 11.14 32.79 -8.39
CA ARG A 188 10.44 31.53 -8.68
C ARG A 188 9.50 31.13 -7.55
N ARG A 189 9.97 31.19 -6.29
CA ARG A 189 9.13 30.84 -5.13
C ARG A 189 7.89 31.74 -5.04
N ASN A 190 8.08 33.04 -5.17
CA ASN A 190 6.98 34.01 -5.16
C ASN A 190 6.01 33.78 -6.31
N TYR A 191 6.54 33.44 -7.50
CA TYR A 191 5.71 33.09 -8.65
C TYR A 191 4.87 31.84 -8.37
N ASN A 192 5.49 30.75 -7.92
CA ASN A 192 4.82 29.50 -7.62
C ASN A 192 3.77 29.63 -6.51
N GLN A 193 4.05 30.41 -5.47
CA GLN A 193 3.10 30.66 -4.39
C GLN A 193 1.91 31.48 -4.88
N LYS A 194 2.15 32.55 -5.64
CA LYS A 194 1.11 33.46 -6.12
C LYS A 194 0.24 32.84 -7.23
N HIS A 195 0.85 32.14 -8.19
CA HIS A 195 0.17 31.65 -9.38
C HIS A 195 -0.31 30.21 -9.26
N TYR A 196 0.34 29.41 -8.42
CA TYR A 196 0.06 27.97 -8.31
C TYR A 196 -0.29 27.53 -6.88
N GLY A 197 -0.37 28.44 -5.91
CA GLY A 197 -0.73 28.11 -4.53
C GLY A 197 0.27 27.18 -3.84
N ILE A 198 1.48 27.01 -4.37
CA ILE A 198 2.47 26.08 -3.83
C ILE A 198 3.07 26.69 -2.55
N SER A 199 3.01 25.94 -1.43
CA SER A 199 3.59 26.35 -0.16
C SER A 199 5.13 26.49 -0.23
N GLU A 200 5.73 27.15 0.77
CA GLU A 200 7.21 27.26 0.82
C GLU A 200 7.88 25.88 0.96
N ASP A 201 7.34 25.01 1.81
CA ASP A 201 7.84 23.65 2.00
C ASP A 201 7.77 22.84 0.70
N ALA A 202 6.62 22.88 0.02
CA ALA A 202 6.45 22.19 -1.25
C ALA A 202 7.35 22.75 -2.36
N ASN A 203 7.64 24.06 -2.34
CA ASN A 203 8.61 24.68 -3.25
C ASN A 203 10.04 24.19 -3.03
N ALA A 204 10.44 23.93 -1.77
CA ALA A 204 11.77 23.43 -1.44
C ALA A 204 11.99 21.99 -1.92
N GLU A 205 10.93 21.20 -2.06
CA GLU A 205 10.98 19.81 -2.55
C GLU A 205 11.00 19.69 -4.09
N ILE A 206 10.82 20.79 -4.82
CA ILE A 206 10.82 20.79 -6.29
C ILE A 206 12.24 20.49 -6.81
N ARG A 207 12.42 19.27 -7.33
CA ARG A 207 13.70 18.83 -7.92
C ARG A 207 13.95 19.36 -9.33
N MET A 208 12.90 19.49 -10.14
CA MET A 208 13.01 20.00 -11.51
C MET A 208 12.59 21.47 -11.56
N LEU A 209 13.53 22.34 -11.91
CA LEU A 209 13.29 23.78 -12.03
C LEU A 209 12.66 24.12 -13.39
N SER A 210 11.43 23.64 -13.60
CA SER A 210 10.69 23.85 -14.84
C SER A 210 10.33 25.32 -15.05
N CYS A 211 10.70 25.89 -16.19
CA CYS A 211 10.38 27.25 -16.63
C CYS A 211 9.16 27.29 -17.55
N LEU A 212 8.75 26.13 -18.06
CA LEU A 212 7.59 25.95 -18.92
C LEU A 212 6.72 24.80 -18.43
N TYR A 213 5.41 25.00 -18.43
CA TYR A 213 4.38 23.97 -18.30
C TYR A 213 3.39 24.03 -19.46
N ALA A 214 3.04 22.87 -20.00
CA ALA A 214 1.88 22.63 -20.84
C ALA A 214 1.08 21.49 -20.21
N VAL A 215 -0.15 21.74 -19.83
CA VAL A 215 -1.01 20.80 -19.12
C VAL A 215 -2.29 20.61 -19.90
N ARG A 216 -2.60 19.35 -20.23
CA ARG A 216 -3.83 18.96 -20.90
C ARG A 216 -4.64 18.04 -20.00
N ARG A 217 -5.90 18.40 -19.72
CA ARG A 217 -6.85 17.50 -19.05
C ARG A 217 -7.30 16.39 -19.99
N LEU A 218 -7.45 15.20 -19.44
CA LEU A 218 -7.91 14.02 -20.15
C LEU A 218 -9.31 13.67 -19.67
N ASP A 219 -10.26 13.74 -20.57
CA ASP A 219 -11.67 13.45 -20.31
C ASP A 219 -12.03 12.12 -20.97
N ASN A 220 -12.80 11.27 -20.28
CA ASN A 220 -13.23 10.01 -20.84
C ASN A 220 -14.30 10.21 -21.93
N VAL A 221 -14.76 9.12 -22.55
CA VAL A 221 -15.79 9.14 -23.60
C VAL A 221 -17.11 9.77 -23.14
N LEU A 222 -17.37 9.80 -21.83
CA LEU A 222 -18.56 10.42 -21.23
C LEU A 222 -18.34 11.89 -20.84
N GLY A 223 -17.19 12.49 -21.19
CA GLY A 223 -16.82 13.86 -20.80
C GLY A 223 -16.46 14.01 -19.33
N THR A 224 -16.23 12.91 -18.61
CA THR A 224 -15.79 12.95 -17.20
C THR A 224 -14.27 13.06 -17.14
N PRO A 225 -13.71 14.06 -16.43
CA PRO A 225 -12.27 14.17 -16.23
C PRO A 225 -11.68 12.97 -15.48
N VAL A 226 -10.60 12.39 -16.00
CA VAL A 226 -9.95 11.19 -15.41
C VAL A 226 -8.47 11.39 -15.09
N ALA A 227 -7.77 12.24 -15.82
CA ALA A 227 -6.33 12.41 -15.68
C ALA A 227 -5.87 13.77 -16.22
N VAL A 228 -4.60 14.10 -16.00
CA VAL A 228 -3.90 15.20 -16.67
C VAL A 228 -2.58 14.70 -17.24
N LEU A 229 -2.25 15.23 -18.41
CA LEU A 229 -0.97 15.06 -19.07
C LEU A 229 -0.19 16.36 -18.96
N VAL A 230 1.00 16.29 -18.38
CA VAL A 230 1.86 17.45 -18.11
C VAL A 230 3.14 17.30 -18.92
N VAL A 231 3.45 18.29 -19.74
CA VAL A 231 4.78 18.49 -20.32
C VAL A 231 5.42 19.69 -19.63
N GLU A 232 6.64 19.53 -19.16
CA GLU A 232 7.39 20.59 -18.51
C GLU A 232 8.82 20.65 -19.03
N ALA A 233 9.42 21.84 -19.08
CA ALA A 233 10.77 22.04 -19.59
C ALA A 233 11.55 23.04 -18.74
N MET A 234 12.88 22.89 -18.69
CA MET A 234 13.77 23.86 -18.03
C MET A 234 14.03 25.11 -18.88
N ASP A 235 13.78 25.05 -20.18
CA ASP A 235 13.83 26.21 -21.09
C ASP A 235 12.41 26.72 -21.37
N SER A 236 12.19 28.01 -21.12
CA SER A 236 10.91 28.71 -21.37
C SER A 236 10.53 28.79 -22.85
N ASN A 237 11.49 28.60 -23.76
CA ASN A 237 11.26 28.64 -25.20
C ASN A 237 11.26 27.24 -25.84
N GLN A 238 11.34 26.18 -25.03
CA GLN A 238 11.45 24.81 -25.52
C GLN A 238 10.27 24.39 -26.40
N PHE A 239 9.07 24.88 -26.10
CA PHE A 239 7.84 24.53 -26.79
C PHE A 239 7.02 25.78 -27.10
N GLN A 240 6.44 25.80 -28.31
CA GLN A 240 5.43 26.80 -28.68
C GLN A 240 4.04 26.30 -28.31
N GLN A 241 3.23 27.17 -27.71
CA GLN A 241 1.93 26.85 -27.15
C GLN A 241 1.00 26.10 -28.13
N ASP A 242 0.84 26.61 -29.36
CA ASP A 242 -0.10 26.03 -30.32
C ASP A 242 0.37 24.66 -30.85
N VAL A 243 1.69 24.53 -31.05
CA VAL A 243 2.30 23.28 -31.52
C VAL A 243 2.14 22.19 -30.47
N ILE A 244 2.50 22.47 -29.22
CA ILE A 244 2.40 21.47 -28.14
C ILE A 244 0.94 21.14 -27.82
N ARG A 245 0.03 22.12 -27.88
CA ARG A 245 -1.40 21.89 -27.72
C ARG A 245 -1.91 20.88 -28.73
N GLY A 246 -1.65 21.08 -30.02
CA GLY A 246 -2.07 20.15 -31.07
C GLY A 246 -1.56 18.73 -30.84
N LYS A 247 -0.27 18.58 -30.46
CA LYS A 247 0.32 17.27 -30.17
C LYS A 247 -0.30 16.56 -28.97
N LEU A 248 -0.69 17.31 -27.94
CA LEU A 248 -1.34 16.75 -26.75
C LEU A 248 -2.82 16.43 -27.02
N ASP A 249 -3.51 17.24 -27.82
CA ASP A 249 -4.87 16.97 -28.27
C ASP A 249 -4.94 15.69 -29.13
N ASP A 250 -3.97 15.47 -30.02
CA ASP A 250 -3.86 14.27 -30.88
C ASP A 250 -3.80 12.95 -30.09
N VAL A 251 -3.36 12.99 -28.84
CA VAL A 251 -3.21 11.78 -28.00
C VAL A 251 -4.17 11.75 -26.81
N ALA A 252 -4.93 12.81 -26.57
CA ALA A 252 -5.71 12.97 -25.35
C ALA A 252 -6.74 11.83 -25.17
N ASP A 253 -7.48 11.51 -26.22
CA ASP A 253 -8.52 10.47 -26.19
C ASP A 253 -7.94 9.07 -25.95
N ASP A 254 -6.79 8.76 -26.56
CA ASP A 254 -6.12 7.48 -26.39
C ASP A 254 -5.65 7.30 -24.94
N PHE A 255 -5.01 8.32 -24.37
CA PHE A 255 -4.58 8.30 -22.97
C PHE A 255 -5.78 8.22 -22.02
N ALA A 256 -6.85 8.98 -22.28
CA ALA A 256 -8.06 8.95 -21.46
C ALA A 256 -8.72 7.55 -21.45
N ARG A 257 -8.80 6.89 -22.61
CA ARG A 257 -9.30 5.51 -22.74
C ARG A 257 -8.44 4.52 -21.97
N MET A 258 -7.12 4.62 -22.08
CA MET A 258 -6.20 3.73 -21.35
C MET A 258 -6.31 3.93 -19.84
N VAL A 259 -6.33 5.17 -19.35
CA VAL A 259 -6.54 5.47 -17.93
C VAL A 259 -7.88 4.92 -17.45
N HIS A 260 -8.95 5.13 -18.21
CA HIS A 260 -10.27 4.63 -17.86
C HIS A 260 -10.31 3.11 -17.72
N ASN A 261 -9.72 2.38 -18.68
CA ASN A 261 -9.71 0.92 -18.70
C ASN A 261 -8.81 0.31 -17.64
N LEU A 262 -7.73 1.00 -17.26
CA LEU A 262 -6.74 0.50 -16.31
C LEU A 262 -6.98 1.02 -14.87
N LYS A 263 -7.97 1.89 -14.64
CA LYS A 263 -8.20 2.58 -13.36
C LYS A 263 -8.23 1.63 -12.16
N SER A 264 -8.84 0.46 -12.28
CA SER A 264 -8.95 -0.54 -11.19
C SER A 264 -7.62 -1.17 -10.78
N TYR A 265 -6.59 -1.02 -11.61
CA TYR A 265 -5.29 -1.66 -11.46
C TYR A 265 -4.16 -0.65 -11.23
N ILE A 266 -4.45 0.65 -11.32
CA ILE A 266 -3.48 1.69 -11.04
C ILE A 266 -3.10 1.61 -9.56
N PRO A 267 -1.80 1.41 -9.24
CA PRO A 267 -1.37 1.36 -7.86
C PRO A 267 -1.60 2.73 -7.22
N ASN A 268 -2.20 2.76 -6.03
CA ASN A 268 -2.33 3.98 -5.22
C ASN A 268 -1.19 3.99 -4.19
N PRO A 269 0.00 4.52 -4.51
CA PRO A 269 1.15 4.50 -3.60
C PRO A 269 0.87 5.21 -2.28
N ALA A 270 -0.03 6.19 -2.28
CA ALA A 270 -0.44 6.88 -1.06
C ALA A 270 -1.39 6.04 -0.18
N SER A 271 -2.07 5.02 -0.72
CA SER A 271 -2.76 4.02 0.12
C SER A 271 -1.79 3.05 0.81
N ALA A 272 -0.63 2.76 0.19
CA ALA A 272 0.40 1.92 0.79
C ALA A 272 1.07 2.62 1.99
N ALA A 273 1.34 3.92 1.88
CA ALA A 273 1.85 4.74 2.98
C ALA A 273 0.82 4.97 4.12
N GLU A 274 -0.47 5.15 3.79
CA GLU A 274 -1.54 5.33 4.78
C GLU A 274 -1.92 4.02 5.50
N SER A 275 -1.65 2.85 4.90
CA SER A 275 -1.98 1.54 5.48
C SER A 275 -0.96 1.06 6.53
N GLY A 276 0.08 1.86 6.83
CA GLY A 276 1.03 1.56 7.90
C GLY A 276 1.82 0.27 7.67
N LEU A 277 2.35 0.10 6.46
CA LEU A 277 3.46 -0.80 6.18
C LEU A 277 4.77 -0.02 6.18
#